data_AF-A0A498HCN4-F1
#
_entry.id   AF-A0A498HCN4-F1
#
_cell.length_a   1.000
_cell.length_b   1.000
_cell.length_c   1.000
_cell.angle_alpha   90.00
_cell.angle_beta   90.00
_cell.angle_gamma   90.00
#
_symmetry.space_group_name_H-M   'P 1'
#
loop_
_entity.id
_entity.type
_entity.pdbx_description
1 polymer ?
#
loop_
_entity_poly.entity_id
_entity_poly.type
_entity_poly.pdbx_seq_one_letter_code
_entity_poly.pdbx_strand_id
1 'polypeptide(L)'
;MAPLSQCFIITVLFIAPFFGCCVNAQLSANFYAKTCPTLPSIVRNVMSQAVARESRMAASIPRLFFHDCLVNGCDASILLDDTATFTGEKNVFPNRNSARGFEVSDTIKTRVETACNATVSCADILVLAARDGVVLLGGTAWTVALGRRDARTASQTDANNQLPSPFADLATLNSSFAAKGLTDSDMTVLSGGHTLGQS
;
A
#
# COMPACT_ATOMS: atom_id res chain seq x y z
N MET A 1 76.43 -5.49 16.96
CA MET A 1 75.33 -4.50 16.92
C MET A 1 75.19 -3.99 15.50
N ALA A 2 74.25 -4.57 14.75
CA ALA A 2 73.70 -4.04 13.50
C ALA A 2 72.40 -4.83 13.24
N PRO A 3 71.20 -4.20 13.26
CA PRO A 3 69.95 -4.93 13.18
C PRO A 3 69.55 -5.22 11.73
N LEU A 4 68.90 -6.38 11.56
CA LEU A 4 68.25 -6.84 10.34
C LEU A 4 67.11 -5.86 9.97
N SER A 5 67.14 -5.37 8.72
CA SER A 5 66.12 -4.50 8.14
C SER A 5 64.89 -5.34 7.78
N GLN A 6 63.76 -5.05 8.44
CA GLN A 6 62.49 -5.71 8.22
C GLN A 6 61.69 -4.93 7.16
N CYS A 7 61.60 -5.46 5.95
CA CYS A 7 60.72 -4.94 4.90
C CYS A 7 59.26 -5.09 5.34
N PHE A 8 58.65 -3.97 5.76
CA PHE A 8 57.20 -3.87 5.92
C PHE A 8 56.54 -3.87 4.53
N ILE A 9 55.83 -4.95 4.21
CA ILE A 9 54.89 -5.00 3.10
C ILE A 9 53.69 -4.12 3.49
N ILE A 10 53.52 -2.98 2.83
CA ILE A 10 52.33 -2.14 2.97
C ILE A 10 51.23 -2.76 2.10
N THR A 11 50.33 -3.50 2.74
CA THR A 11 49.08 -3.95 2.10
C THR A 11 48.12 -2.77 2.05
N VAL A 12 47.98 -2.13 0.89
CA VAL A 12 46.99 -1.06 0.65
C VAL A 12 45.61 -1.71 0.55
N LEU A 13 44.83 -1.62 1.63
CA LEU A 13 43.42 -2.01 1.65
C LEU A 13 42.60 -0.92 0.93
N PHE A 14 42.18 -1.18 -0.31
CA PHE A 14 41.20 -0.33 -1.01
C PHE A 14 39.84 -0.49 -0.33
N ILE A 15 39.55 0.38 0.65
CA ILE A 15 38.20 0.56 1.19
C ILE A 15 37.42 1.35 0.13
N ALA A 16 36.71 0.65 -0.74
CA ALA A 16 35.69 1.28 -1.57
C ALA A 16 34.61 1.85 -0.63
N PRO A 17 34.30 3.15 -0.67
CA PRO A 17 33.20 3.67 0.11
C PRO A 17 31.92 3.10 -0.50
N PHE A 18 31.28 2.18 0.21
CA PHE A 18 29.87 1.87 0.02
C PHE A 18 29.11 3.19 0.27
N PHE A 19 28.97 4.00 -0.78
CA PHE A 19 27.95 5.03 -0.85
C PHE A 19 26.60 4.29 -0.89
N GLY A 20 26.15 3.84 0.28
CA GLY A 20 24.75 3.53 0.51
C GLY A 20 23.99 4.83 0.32
N CYS A 21 23.57 5.10 -0.92
CA CYS A 21 22.63 6.16 -1.18
C CYS A 21 21.37 5.80 -0.40
N CYS A 22 21.13 6.50 0.71
CA CYS A 22 19.83 6.51 1.36
C CYS A 22 18.88 7.16 0.36
N VAL A 23 18.35 6.38 -0.58
CA VAL A 23 17.28 6.84 -1.46
C VAL A 23 16.06 7.00 -0.55
N ASN A 24 15.84 8.22 -0.06
CA ASN A 24 14.50 8.62 0.37
C ASN A 24 13.63 8.56 -0.89
N ALA A 25 12.95 7.44 -1.10
CA ALA A 25 11.99 7.28 -2.18
C ALA A 25 10.75 8.13 -1.86
N GLN A 26 10.88 9.44 -2.09
CA GLN A 26 9.81 10.40 -1.86
C GLN A 26 8.67 10.12 -2.84
N LEU A 27 7.47 9.89 -2.31
CA LEU A 27 6.28 9.75 -3.14
C LEU A 27 6.01 11.06 -3.91
N SER A 28 5.54 10.94 -5.14
CA SER A 28 5.26 12.06 -6.03
C SER A 28 4.00 11.81 -6.85
N ALA A 29 3.19 12.86 -7.05
CA ALA A 29 2.03 12.80 -7.93
C ALA A 29 2.39 12.46 -9.39
N ASN A 30 3.63 12.77 -9.79
CA ASN A 30 4.11 12.60 -11.16
C ASN A 30 4.99 11.35 -11.33
N PHE A 31 5.04 10.44 -10.35
CA PHE A 31 5.94 9.28 -10.35
C PHE A 31 5.85 8.46 -11.65
N TYR A 32 4.63 8.22 -12.15
CA TYR A 32 4.37 7.47 -13.39
C TYR A 32 4.12 8.33 -14.63
N ALA A 33 4.27 9.66 -14.55
CA ALA A 33 3.88 10.56 -15.64
C ALA A 33 4.62 10.29 -16.96
N LYS A 34 5.86 9.77 -16.89
CA LYS A 34 6.66 9.40 -18.07
C LYS A 34 6.57 7.92 -18.41
N THR A 35 6.48 7.05 -17.41
CA THR A 35 6.60 5.60 -17.56
C THR A 35 5.27 4.89 -17.77
N CYS A 36 4.17 5.46 -17.29
CA CYS A 36 2.82 4.97 -17.53
C CYS A 36 1.79 6.11 -17.58
N PRO A 37 1.81 6.97 -18.61
CA PRO A 37 0.96 8.15 -18.69
C PRO A 37 -0.55 7.82 -18.75
N THR A 38 -0.91 6.61 -19.18
CA THR A 38 -2.30 6.12 -19.25
C THR A 38 -2.79 5.51 -17.93
N LEU A 39 -1.95 5.42 -16.89
CA LEU A 39 -2.34 4.81 -15.61
C LEU A 39 -3.65 5.38 -15.03
N PRO A 40 -3.83 6.72 -14.91
CA PRO A 40 -5.04 7.26 -14.31
C PRO A 40 -6.32 6.89 -15.10
N SER A 41 -6.25 6.83 -16.43
CA SER A 41 -7.42 6.51 -17.24
C SER A 41 -7.78 5.02 -17.17
N ILE A 42 -6.78 4.13 -17.09
CA ILE A 42 -7.00 2.69 -16.92
C ILE A 42 -7.69 2.41 -15.59
N VAL A 43 -7.15 2.95 -14.48
CA VAL A 43 -7.73 2.77 -13.14
C VAL A 43 -9.16 3.31 -13.11
N ARG A 44 -9.37 4.54 -13.62
CA ARG A 44 -10.69 5.17 -13.64
C ARG A 44 -11.71 4.38 -14.43
N ASN A 45 -11.31 3.83 -15.59
CA ASN A 45 -12.21 3.05 -16.44
C ASN A 45 -12.66 1.76 -15.74
N VAL A 46 -11.73 1.00 -15.16
CA VAL A 46 -12.08 -0.23 -14.44
C VAL A 46 -12.93 0.08 -13.20
N MET A 47 -12.57 1.09 -12.41
CA MET A 47 -13.37 1.50 -11.26
C MET A 47 -14.78 1.93 -11.67
N SER A 48 -14.93 2.68 -12.77
CA SER A 48 -16.25 3.08 -13.28
C SER A 48 -17.10 1.87 -13.65
N GLN A 49 -16.51 0.86 -14.30
CA GLN A 49 -17.18 -0.41 -14.63
C GLN A 49 -17.57 -1.19 -13.37
N ALA A 50 -16.67 -1.26 -12.39
CA ALA A 50 -16.91 -1.97 -11.14
C ALA A 50 -18.03 -1.33 -10.32
N VAL A 51 -18.04 0.00 -10.18
CA VAL A 51 -19.07 0.76 -9.46
C VAL A 51 -20.42 0.74 -10.18
N ALA A 52 -20.42 0.78 -11.52
CA ALA A 52 -21.65 0.66 -12.31
C ALA A 52 -22.29 -0.73 -12.17
N ARG A 53 -21.47 -1.78 -12.05
CA ARG A 53 -21.93 -3.14 -11.78
C ARG A 53 -22.42 -3.29 -10.34
N GLU A 54 -21.69 -2.74 -9.38
CA GLU A 54 -22.01 -2.79 -7.98
C GLU A 54 -21.53 -1.55 -7.23
N SER A 55 -22.46 -0.68 -6.83
CA SER A 55 -22.13 0.60 -6.21
C SER A 55 -21.35 0.46 -4.90
N ARG A 56 -21.50 -0.65 -4.17
CA ARG A 56 -20.75 -0.94 -2.93
C ARG A 56 -19.24 -1.08 -3.17
N MET A 57 -18.80 -1.31 -4.42
CA MET A 57 -17.37 -1.41 -4.72
C MET A 57 -16.62 -0.10 -4.46
N ALA A 58 -17.29 1.05 -4.62
CA ALA A 58 -16.74 2.36 -4.27
C ALA A 58 -16.48 2.54 -2.77
N ALA A 59 -17.10 1.73 -1.89
CA ALA A 59 -16.79 1.67 -0.46
C ALA A 59 -15.82 0.53 -0.12
N SER A 60 -15.90 -0.58 -0.87
CA SER A 60 -15.07 -1.77 -0.63
C SER A 60 -13.58 -1.52 -0.92
N ILE A 61 -13.26 -0.80 -2.01
CA ILE A 61 -11.88 -0.51 -2.39
C ILE A 61 -11.18 0.46 -1.43
N PRO A 62 -11.80 1.59 -0.99
CA PRO A 62 -11.22 2.41 0.06
C PRO A 62 -10.98 1.64 1.36
N ARG A 63 -11.88 0.73 1.74
CA ARG A 63 -11.65 -0.15 2.90
C ARG A 63 -10.45 -1.07 2.67
N LEU A 64 -10.32 -1.67 1.48
CA LEU A 64 -9.18 -2.51 1.16
C LEU A 64 -7.85 -1.73 1.26
N PHE A 65 -7.82 -0.50 0.77
CA PHE A 65 -6.67 0.41 0.90
C PHE A 65 -6.40 0.82 2.36
N PHE A 66 -7.44 1.09 3.17
CA PHE A 66 -7.28 1.32 4.60
C PHE A 66 -6.64 0.11 5.28
N HIS A 67 -7.17 -1.09 5.03
CA HIS A 67 -6.62 -2.31 5.62
C HIS A 67 -5.17 -2.60 5.21
N ASP A 68 -4.80 -2.30 3.96
CA ASP A 68 -3.40 -2.33 3.50
C ASP A 68 -2.53 -1.40 4.36
N CYS A 69 -2.83 -0.09 4.36
CA CYS A 69 -2.02 0.91 5.04
C CYS A 69 -1.90 0.72 6.55
N LEU A 70 -2.92 0.15 7.20
CA LEU A 70 -2.90 -0.06 8.64
C LEU A 70 -2.03 -1.24 9.05
N VAL A 71 -1.67 -2.13 8.13
CA VAL A 71 -0.84 -3.31 8.41
C VAL A 71 0.53 -3.12 7.75
N ASN A 72 1.55 -2.77 8.54
CA ASN A 72 2.93 -2.58 8.07
C ASN A 72 3.16 -1.53 6.95
N GLY A 73 2.12 -0.82 6.52
CA GLY A 73 2.20 0.30 5.58
C GLY A 73 1.44 0.00 4.29
N CYS A 74 1.32 0.99 3.40
CA CYS A 74 0.60 0.81 2.15
C CYS A 74 1.51 0.10 1.12
N ASP A 75 1.61 -1.23 1.19
CA ASP A 75 2.56 -2.03 0.43
C ASP A 75 1.91 -3.20 -0.32
N ALA A 76 0.59 -3.23 -0.42
CA ALA A 76 -0.18 -4.31 -1.05
C ALA A 76 0.01 -5.70 -0.43
N SER A 77 0.51 -5.82 0.80
CA SER A 77 0.62 -7.12 1.49
C SER A 77 -0.73 -7.82 1.60
N ILE A 78 -1.82 -7.06 1.77
CA ILE A 78 -3.18 -7.58 1.85
C ILE A 78 -3.65 -8.32 0.59
N LEU A 79 -3.01 -8.05 -0.56
CA LEU A 79 -3.37 -8.67 -1.83
C LEU A 79 -2.75 -10.06 -2.01
N LEU A 80 -1.73 -10.40 -1.22
CA LEU A 80 -1.03 -11.68 -1.33
C LEU A 80 -1.94 -12.84 -0.88
N ASP A 81 -2.12 -13.83 -1.75
CA ASP A 81 -2.87 -15.04 -1.48
C ASP A 81 -2.07 -16.06 -0.67
N ASP A 82 -2.79 -16.92 0.05
CA ASP A 82 -2.21 -18.11 0.67
C ASP A 82 -1.64 -19.04 -0.41
N THR A 83 -0.48 -19.63 -0.12
CA THR A 83 0.12 -20.71 -0.90
C THR A 83 0.51 -21.86 0.04
N ALA A 84 1.08 -22.94 -0.48
CA ALA A 84 1.54 -24.07 0.34
C ALA A 84 2.61 -23.68 1.39
N THR A 85 3.35 -22.60 1.17
CA THR A 85 4.49 -22.18 2.01
C THR A 85 4.38 -20.74 2.50
N PHE A 86 3.27 -20.07 2.23
CA PHE A 86 3.05 -18.66 2.56
C PHE A 86 1.60 -18.45 2.98
N THR A 87 1.36 -17.65 4.01
CA THR A 87 0.01 -17.28 4.43
C THR A 87 -0.13 -15.77 4.38
N GLY A 88 -1.10 -15.31 3.59
CA GLY A 88 -1.45 -13.91 3.41
C GLY A 88 -2.34 -13.38 4.53
N GLU A 89 -2.88 -12.18 4.31
CA GLU A 89 -3.72 -11.48 5.28
C GLU A 89 -5.23 -11.64 5.02
N LYS A 90 -5.64 -12.20 3.88
CA LYS A 90 -7.06 -12.26 3.49
C LYS A 90 -7.93 -13.06 4.47
N ASN A 91 -7.34 -14.03 5.17
CA ASN A 91 -8.03 -14.95 6.07
C ASN A 91 -7.96 -14.57 7.56
N VAL A 92 -7.39 -13.42 7.92
CA VAL A 92 -7.39 -12.94 9.32
C VAL A 92 -8.77 -12.47 9.78
N PHE A 93 -9.00 -12.36 11.09
CA PHE A 93 -10.32 -12.05 11.65
C PHE A 93 -10.98 -10.79 11.04
N PRO A 94 -10.28 -9.65 10.88
CA PRO A 94 -10.87 -8.44 10.29
C PRO A 94 -11.16 -8.52 8.77
N ASN A 95 -10.51 -9.44 8.05
CA ASN A 95 -10.58 -9.54 6.58
C ASN A 95 -11.46 -10.68 6.10
N ARG A 96 -11.45 -11.82 6.80
CA ARG A 96 -12.12 -13.04 6.41
C ARG A 96 -13.63 -12.81 6.29
N ASN A 97 -14.19 -13.16 5.13
CA ASN A 97 -15.59 -12.95 4.79
C ASN A 97 -16.05 -11.48 4.94
N SER A 98 -15.11 -10.53 4.79
CA SER A 98 -15.35 -9.11 5.04
C SER A 98 -14.69 -8.21 4.00
N ALA A 99 -13.36 -8.28 3.85
CA ALA A 99 -12.62 -7.57 2.82
C ALA A 99 -12.98 -8.13 1.43
N ARG A 100 -13.08 -7.26 0.42
CA ARG A 100 -13.53 -7.62 -0.94
C ARG A 100 -13.09 -6.60 -1.98
N GLY A 101 -13.24 -6.93 -3.27
CA GLY A 101 -12.79 -6.09 -4.38
C GLY A 101 -11.38 -6.43 -4.87
N PHE A 102 -10.83 -7.57 -4.44
CA PHE A 102 -9.53 -8.07 -4.90
C PHE A 102 -9.51 -8.25 -6.43
N GLU A 103 -10.61 -8.76 -6.99
CA GLU A 103 -10.80 -8.99 -8.42
C GLU A 103 -10.79 -7.70 -9.26
N VAL A 104 -11.17 -6.57 -8.65
CA VAL A 104 -11.09 -5.24 -9.28
C VAL A 104 -9.62 -4.81 -9.36
N SER A 105 -8.85 -5.03 -8.29
CA SER A 105 -7.41 -4.79 -8.28
C SER A 105 -6.70 -5.65 -9.33
N ASP A 106 -7.05 -6.94 -9.43
CA ASP A 106 -6.49 -7.84 -10.45
C ASP A 106 -6.80 -7.35 -11.87
N THR A 107 -8.05 -6.94 -12.11
CA THR A 107 -8.47 -6.42 -13.42
C THR A 107 -7.71 -5.13 -13.79
N ILE A 108 -7.54 -4.21 -12.83
CA ILE A 108 -6.73 -3.01 -13.03
C ILE A 108 -5.30 -3.42 -13.36
N LYS A 109 -4.70 -4.29 -12.55
CA LYS A 109 -3.31 -4.75 -12.72
C LYS A 109 -3.10 -5.38 -14.08
N THR A 110 -3.96 -6.29 -14.52
CA THR A 110 -3.87 -6.91 -15.85
C THR A 110 -3.85 -5.87 -16.98
N ARG A 111 -4.75 -4.87 -16.92
CA ARG A 111 -4.80 -3.81 -17.94
C ARG A 111 -3.58 -2.89 -17.87
N VAL A 112 -3.10 -2.57 -16.67
CA VAL A 112 -1.90 -1.76 -16.47
C VAL A 112 -0.66 -2.50 -16.97
N GLU A 113 -0.49 -3.79 -16.69
CA GLU A 113 0.64 -4.58 -17.18
C GLU A 113 0.66 -4.71 -18.71
N THR A 114 -0.52 -4.73 -19.34
CA THR A 114 -0.63 -4.70 -20.81
C THR A 114 -0.13 -3.37 -21.40
N ALA A 115 -0.38 -2.26 -20.72
CA ALA A 115 0.02 -0.92 -21.18
C ALA A 115 1.45 -0.54 -20.76
N CYS A 116 1.88 -0.98 -19.58
CA CYS A 116 3.04 -0.49 -18.85
C CYS A 116 3.67 -1.64 -18.04
N ASN A 117 4.16 -2.66 -18.75
CA ASN A 117 4.70 -3.89 -18.16
C ASN A 117 5.72 -3.62 -17.04
N ALA A 118 5.56 -4.33 -15.93
CA ALA A 118 6.41 -4.34 -14.73
C ALA A 118 6.74 -2.94 -14.17
N THR A 119 5.85 -1.96 -14.38
CA THR A 119 6.12 -0.55 -14.05
C THR A 119 5.39 -0.10 -12.78
N VAL A 120 4.09 -0.38 -12.67
CA VAL A 120 3.22 0.18 -11.63
C VAL A 120 3.01 -0.84 -10.51
N SER A 121 3.21 -0.43 -9.26
CA SER A 121 3.00 -1.30 -8.10
C SER A 121 1.50 -1.57 -7.85
N CYS A 122 1.19 -2.73 -7.28
CA CYS A 122 -0.15 -3.02 -6.78
C CYS A 122 -0.54 -2.05 -5.65
N ALA A 123 0.42 -1.64 -4.81
CA ALA A 123 0.21 -0.65 -3.76
C ALA A 123 -0.29 0.70 -4.32
N ASP A 124 0.29 1.18 -5.43
CA ASP A 124 -0.17 2.42 -6.07
C ASP A 124 -1.48 2.24 -6.83
N ILE A 125 -1.78 1.04 -7.33
CA ILE A 125 -3.09 0.70 -7.89
C ILE A 125 -4.18 0.84 -6.82
N LEU A 126 -3.97 0.32 -5.61
CA LEU A 126 -4.95 0.38 -4.53
C LEU A 126 -5.32 1.82 -4.15
N VAL A 127 -4.34 2.69 -3.94
CA VAL A 127 -4.61 4.09 -3.56
C VAL A 127 -5.30 4.88 -4.69
N LEU A 128 -4.94 4.63 -5.96
CA LEU A 128 -5.61 5.26 -7.10
C LEU A 128 -7.05 4.77 -7.23
N ALA A 129 -7.27 3.46 -7.07
CA ALA A 129 -8.58 2.85 -7.13
C ALA A 129 -9.48 3.34 -5.98
N ALA A 130 -8.93 3.47 -4.77
CA ALA A 130 -9.62 4.04 -3.61
C ALA A 130 -10.06 5.48 -3.88
N ARG A 131 -9.17 6.33 -4.42
CA ARG A 131 -9.51 7.70 -4.82
C ARG A 131 -10.63 7.71 -5.84
N ASP A 132 -10.51 6.92 -6.89
CA ASP A 132 -11.52 6.87 -7.96
C ASP A 132 -12.88 6.37 -7.46
N GLY A 133 -12.91 5.43 -6.51
CA GLY A 133 -14.12 4.98 -5.83
C GLY A 133 -14.86 6.12 -5.12
N VAL A 134 -14.14 6.92 -4.32
CA VAL A 134 -14.72 8.09 -3.63
C VAL A 134 -15.26 9.11 -4.64
N VAL A 135 -14.49 9.43 -5.68
CA VAL A 135 -14.90 10.41 -6.70
C VAL A 135 -16.10 9.93 -7.54
N LEU A 136 -16.23 8.63 -7.81
CA LEU A 136 -17.37 8.08 -8.56
C LEU A 136 -18.71 8.28 -7.85
N LEU A 137 -18.70 8.39 -6.53
CA LEU A 137 -19.91 8.60 -5.71
C LEU A 137 -20.06 10.04 -5.20
N GLY A 138 -19.43 11.00 -5.88
CA GLY A 138 -19.62 12.43 -5.62
C GLY A 138 -18.72 13.01 -4.54
N GLY A 139 -17.74 12.25 -4.05
CA GLY A 139 -16.68 12.78 -3.19
C GLY A 139 -15.70 13.71 -3.94
N THR A 140 -14.95 14.50 -3.19
CA THR A 140 -13.95 15.43 -3.75
C THR A 140 -12.74 14.67 -4.28
N ALA A 141 -12.22 15.08 -5.44
CA ALA A 141 -10.97 14.54 -5.96
C ALA A 141 -9.76 15.15 -5.23
N TRP A 142 -8.75 14.33 -4.96
CA TRP A 142 -7.44 14.79 -4.46
C TRP A 142 -6.30 14.21 -5.29
N THR A 143 -5.14 14.87 -5.16
CA THR A 143 -3.88 14.42 -5.74
C THR A 143 -3.31 13.29 -4.90
N VAL A 144 -3.09 12.13 -5.53
CA VAL A 144 -2.48 10.97 -4.89
C VAL A 144 -0.96 11.02 -5.11
N ALA A 145 -0.18 10.94 -4.03
CA ALA A 145 1.26 10.74 -4.13
C ALA A 145 1.54 9.26 -4.44
N LEU A 146 2.39 8.98 -5.44
CA LEU A 146 2.68 7.65 -5.98
C LEU A 146 4.18 7.34 -5.87
N GLY A 147 4.56 6.08 -6.07
CA GLY A 147 5.91 5.55 -5.93
C GLY A 147 6.05 4.46 -4.87
N ARG A 148 4.94 3.91 -4.36
CA ARG A 148 4.96 2.78 -3.42
C ARG A 148 5.48 1.54 -4.11
N ARG A 149 5.99 0.59 -3.32
CA ARG A 149 6.46 -0.70 -3.81
C ARG A 149 5.73 -1.83 -3.11
N ASP A 150 5.59 -2.93 -3.82
CA ASP A 150 4.86 -4.09 -3.32
C ASP A 150 5.70 -4.87 -2.30
N ALA A 151 5.04 -5.30 -1.23
CA ALA A 151 5.57 -6.18 -0.22
C ALA A 151 5.93 -7.55 -0.82
N ARG A 152 6.86 -8.23 -0.15
CA ARG A 152 7.21 -9.64 -0.44
C ARG A 152 6.73 -10.59 0.65
N THR A 153 6.09 -10.04 1.67
CA THR A 153 5.63 -10.74 2.86
C THR A 153 4.31 -10.14 3.31
N ALA A 154 3.52 -10.91 4.04
CA ALA A 154 2.31 -10.46 4.71
C ALA A 154 2.38 -10.89 6.17
N SER A 155 1.61 -10.26 7.05
CA SER A 155 1.67 -10.54 8.49
C SER A 155 0.28 -10.72 9.09
N GLN A 156 -0.11 -11.98 9.30
CA GLN A 156 -1.37 -12.29 9.97
C GLN A 156 -1.42 -11.75 11.41
N THR A 157 -0.30 -11.79 12.12
CA THR A 157 -0.20 -11.28 13.49
C THR A 157 -0.46 -9.78 13.52
N ASP A 158 0.20 -9.04 12.63
CA ASP A 158 -0.01 -7.59 12.54
C ASP A 158 -1.40 -7.25 12.07
N ALA A 159 -1.95 -7.95 11.07
CA ALA A 159 -3.31 -7.70 10.61
C ALA A 159 -4.37 -7.96 11.69
N ASN A 160 -4.21 -8.98 12.54
CA ASN A 160 -5.12 -9.20 13.67
C ASN A 160 -4.98 -8.15 14.78
N ASN A 161 -3.79 -7.57 14.97
CA ASN A 161 -3.51 -6.67 16.09
C ASN A 161 -3.66 -5.18 15.74
N GLN A 162 -3.36 -4.80 14.49
CA GLN A 162 -3.25 -3.41 14.06
C GLN A 162 -4.55 -2.87 13.45
N LEU A 163 -5.44 -3.75 12.98
CA LEU A 163 -6.75 -3.35 12.46
C LEU A 163 -7.75 -3.12 13.60
N PRO A 164 -8.36 -1.93 13.70
CA PRO A 164 -9.25 -1.60 14.81
C PRO A 164 -10.54 -2.44 14.78
N SER A 165 -10.97 -2.88 15.96
CA SER A 165 -12.23 -3.58 16.16
C SER A 165 -13.42 -2.62 16.11
N PRO A 166 -14.59 -3.02 15.55
CA PRO A 166 -15.81 -2.22 15.63
C PRO A 166 -16.34 -2.05 17.07
N PHE A 167 -15.83 -2.83 18.02
CA PHE A 167 -16.20 -2.77 19.44
C PHE A 167 -15.19 -1.98 20.29
N ALA A 168 -14.16 -1.41 19.68
CA ALA A 168 -13.16 -0.60 20.38
C ALA A 168 -13.78 0.72 20.88
N ASP A 169 -13.38 1.16 22.06
CA ASP A 169 -13.72 2.49 22.56
C ASP A 169 -12.88 3.58 21.88
N LEU A 170 -13.25 4.85 22.11
CA LEU A 170 -12.59 6.00 21.49
C LEU A 170 -11.09 6.07 21.82
N ALA A 171 -10.71 5.75 23.06
CA ALA A 171 -9.31 5.79 23.48
C ALA A 171 -8.47 4.75 22.73
N THR A 172 -9.02 3.55 22.54
CA THR A 172 -8.39 2.48 21.76
C THR A 172 -8.28 2.85 20.28
N LEU A 173 -9.33 3.45 19.70
CA LEU A 173 -9.30 3.93 18.32
C LEU A 173 -8.24 5.01 18.11
N ASN A 174 -8.18 6.04 18.97
CA ASN A 174 -7.16 7.08 18.89
C ASN A 174 -5.75 6.50 19.01
N SER A 175 -5.53 5.55 19.92
CA SER A 175 -4.24 4.87 20.08
C SER A 175 -3.84 4.08 18.82
N SER A 176 -4.78 3.36 18.21
CA SER A 176 -4.56 2.60 16.97
C SER A 176 -4.14 3.51 15.81
N PHE A 177 -4.79 4.66 15.64
CA PHE A 177 -4.44 5.64 14.62
C PHE A 177 -3.12 6.37 14.94
N ALA A 178 -2.89 6.73 16.20
CA ALA A 178 -1.65 7.36 16.64
C ALA A 178 -0.42 6.46 16.40
N ALA A 179 -0.56 5.14 16.56
CA ALA A 179 0.49 4.16 16.21
C ALA A 179 0.89 4.17 14.73
N LYS A 180 0.11 4.87 13.89
CA LYS A 180 0.32 5.05 12.44
C LYS A 180 0.71 6.47 12.08
N GLY A 181 0.99 7.31 13.08
CA GLY A 181 1.28 8.72 12.91
C GLY A 181 0.07 9.57 12.52
N LEU A 182 -1.15 9.05 12.73
CA LEU A 182 -2.40 9.75 12.46
C LEU A 182 -2.94 10.38 13.75
N THR A 183 -3.46 11.60 13.64
CA THR A 183 -4.02 12.35 14.76
C THR A 183 -5.47 11.94 15.08
N ASP A 184 -6.00 12.37 16.22
CA ASP A 184 -7.43 12.21 16.55
C ASP A 184 -8.36 12.86 15.50
N SER A 185 -7.90 13.94 14.87
CA SER A 185 -8.60 14.57 13.76
C SER A 185 -8.62 13.66 12.53
N ASP A 186 -7.50 12.99 12.22
CA ASP A 186 -7.42 12.03 11.12
C ASP A 186 -8.33 10.82 11.38
N MET A 187 -8.35 10.30 12.61
CA MET A 187 -9.28 9.24 13.01
C MET A 187 -10.74 9.65 12.75
N THR A 188 -11.10 10.86 13.18
CA THR A 188 -12.46 11.40 13.00
C THR A 188 -12.82 11.54 11.51
N VAL A 189 -11.93 12.13 10.71
CA VAL A 189 -12.14 12.35 9.28
C VAL A 189 -12.20 11.02 8.51
N LEU A 190 -11.29 10.08 8.80
CA LEU A 190 -11.24 8.78 8.14
C LEU A 190 -12.42 7.88 8.55
N SER A 191 -12.96 8.03 9.76
CA SER A 191 -14.22 7.39 10.15
C SER A 191 -15.40 7.83 9.28
N GLY A 192 -15.33 9.00 8.64
CA GLY A 192 -16.25 9.44 7.60
C GLY A 192 -16.34 8.49 6.39
N GLY A 193 -15.36 7.60 6.20
CA GLY A 193 -15.42 6.52 5.21
C GLY A 193 -16.63 5.59 5.37
N HIS A 194 -17.24 5.54 6.56
CA HIS A 194 -18.48 4.83 6.82
C HIS A 194 -19.76 5.55 6.31
N THR A 195 -19.63 6.70 5.63
CA THR A 195 -20.77 7.35 4.96
C THR A 195 -21.34 6.53 3.80
N LEU A 196 -20.62 5.52 3.32
CA LEU A 196 -21.01 4.58 2.27
C LEU A 196 -20.60 3.16 2.69
N GLY A 197 -21.13 2.17 1.97
CA GLY A 197 -20.83 0.75 2.23
C GLY A 197 -21.90 0.07 3.08
N GLN A 198 -21.55 -1.08 3.63
CA GLN A 198 -22.43 -1.91 4.46
C GLN A 198 -21.58 -2.72 5.44
N SER A 199 -22.15 -3.01 6.62
CA SER A 199 -21.58 -3.82 7.70
C SER A 199 -22.14 -5.23 7.71
#